data_AF-A1KA88-F1
#
_entry.id   AF-A1KA88-F1
#
_cell.length_a   1.000
_cell.length_b   1.000
_cell.length_c   1.000
_cell.angle_alpha   90.00
_cell.angle_beta   90.00
_cell.angle_gamma   90.00
#
_symmetry.space_group_name_H-M   'P 1'
#
loop_
_entity.id
_entity.type
_entity.pdbx_description
1 polymer ?
#
loop_
_entity_poly.entity_id
_entity_poly.type
_entity_poly.pdbx_seq_one_letter_code
_entity_poly.pdbx_strand_id
1 'polypeptide(L)'
;MRPLPMLGLLMALVAAGDAAAQTVYRWRDANGQLSYGTEPPPGVKAEPIGGRGSVSVMPPPPVERNGPPAAGADAERLERLERELEEERRQRREDALRAEREESRRVALRERCEREYREPCDDEGRPLGASRYVPVPVPVPVRPYPPAYPPHPPHPPSHPPGKPDRDPPRSDPPPRPGASIRLGPVGGEEPGPRR
;
A
#
# COMPACT_ATOMS: atom_id res chain seq x y z
N MET A 1 -58.61 18.31 30.27
CA MET A 1 -59.65 17.57 29.53
C MET A 1 -58.94 16.57 28.61
N ARG A 2 -58.97 15.28 28.96
CA ARG A 2 -58.48 14.18 28.12
C ARG A 2 -59.70 13.44 27.58
N PRO A 3 -59.98 13.59 26.28
CA PRO A 3 -60.25 12.44 25.41
C PRO A 3 -59.51 12.67 24.07
N LEU A 4 -59.13 11.71 23.23
CA LEU A 4 -59.63 10.38 22.95
C LEU A 4 -58.46 9.46 22.53
N PRO A 5 -58.41 8.20 22.96
CA PRO A 5 -57.64 7.15 22.31
C PRO A 5 -58.44 6.64 21.10
N MET A 6 -58.42 7.39 20.00
CA MET A 6 -59.08 7.00 18.75
C MET A 6 -58.17 7.23 17.54
N LEU A 7 -56.86 7.07 17.75
CA LEU A 7 -55.87 7.05 16.67
C LEU A 7 -54.95 5.81 16.77
N GLY A 8 -55.37 4.78 17.52
CA GLY A 8 -54.63 3.52 17.64
C GLY A 8 -55.26 2.35 16.89
N LEU A 9 -56.52 2.48 16.42
CA LEU A 9 -57.28 1.36 15.86
C LEU A 9 -57.26 1.30 14.32
N LEU A 10 -56.74 2.31 13.64
CA LEU A 10 -56.71 2.35 12.17
C LEU A 10 -55.38 1.87 11.56
N MET A 11 -54.37 1.60 12.38
CA MET A 11 -53.05 1.08 11.94
C MET A 11 -52.84 -0.40 12.29
N ALA A 12 -53.94 -1.16 12.48
CA ALA A 12 -53.89 -2.59 12.76
C ALA A 12 -54.55 -3.44 11.65
N LEU A 13 -54.92 -2.82 10.51
CA LEU A 13 -55.76 -3.45 9.50
C LEU A 13 -55.25 -3.30 8.05
N VAL A 14 -53.94 -3.38 7.83
CA VAL A 14 -53.39 -3.66 6.50
C VAL A 14 -52.66 -4.99 6.55
N ALA A 15 -53.45 -6.02 6.24
CA ALA A 15 -53.11 -7.25 5.53
C ALA A 15 -51.69 -7.79 5.77
N ALA A 16 -51.51 -8.81 6.62
CA ALA A 16 -51.72 -10.20 6.19
C ALA A 16 -51.32 -10.40 4.72
N GLY A 17 -50.02 -10.29 4.44
CA GLY A 17 -49.46 -10.76 3.17
C GLY A 17 -49.69 -12.27 3.07
N ASP A 18 -50.32 -12.69 1.98
CA ASP A 18 -50.57 -14.08 1.62
C ASP A 18 -49.36 -14.97 1.95
N ALA A 19 -49.53 -15.85 2.94
CA ALA A 19 -48.81 -17.10 2.98
C ALA A 19 -49.33 -17.98 1.84
N ALA A 20 -49.04 -17.59 0.60
CA ALA A 20 -49.31 -18.40 -0.57
C ALA A 20 -48.52 -19.69 -0.40
N ALA A 21 -49.24 -20.80 -0.22
CA ALA A 21 -48.64 -22.13 -0.27
C ALA A 21 -47.90 -22.25 -1.61
N GLN A 22 -46.56 -22.17 -1.57
CA GLN A 22 -45.74 -22.29 -2.77
C GLN A 22 -45.95 -23.68 -3.35
N THR A 23 -46.75 -23.74 -4.42
CA THR A 23 -47.01 -24.98 -5.13
C THR A 23 -45.75 -25.29 -5.94
N VAL A 24 -45.03 -26.32 -5.55
CA VAL A 24 -43.85 -26.79 -6.29
C VAL A 24 -44.36 -27.71 -7.39
N TYR A 25 -44.00 -27.45 -8.64
CA TYR A 25 -44.33 -28.30 -9.78
C TYR A 25 -43.17 -29.23 -10.09
N ARG A 26 -43.45 -30.44 -10.58
CA ARG A 26 -42.48 -31.24 -11.34
C ARG A 26 -42.77 -31.17 -12.83
N TRP A 27 -41.74 -31.10 -13.65
CA TRP A 27 -41.84 -31.25 -15.10
C TRP A 27 -40.62 -31.98 -15.64
N ARG A 28 -40.72 -32.52 -16.85
CA ARG A 28 -39.54 -32.97 -17.60
C ARG A 28 -39.00 -31.80 -18.41
N ASP A 29 -37.71 -31.52 -18.24
CA ASP A 29 -37.01 -30.50 -19.01
C ASP A 29 -36.71 -30.98 -20.45
N ALA A 30 -36.08 -30.10 -21.24
CA ALA A 30 -35.69 -30.39 -22.62
C ALA A 30 -34.67 -31.54 -22.75
N ASN A 31 -33.94 -31.86 -21.68
CA ASN A 31 -32.98 -32.96 -21.61
C ASN A 31 -33.62 -34.26 -21.11
N GLY A 32 -34.94 -34.26 -20.87
CA GLY A 32 -35.69 -35.38 -20.32
C GLY A 32 -35.49 -35.59 -18.82
N GLN A 33 -34.76 -34.70 -18.12
CA GLN A 33 -34.55 -34.77 -16.68
C GLN A 33 -35.76 -34.23 -15.93
N LEU A 34 -36.00 -34.77 -14.74
CA LEU A 34 -37.09 -34.35 -13.88
C LEU A 34 -36.66 -33.13 -13.07
N SER A 35 -37.25 -31.97 -13.36
CA SER A 35 -36.99 -30.71 -12.69
C SER A 35 -38.13 -30.34 -11.75
N TYR A 36 -37.81 -29.61 -10.67
CA TYR A 36 -38.76 -29.14 -9.67
C TYR A 36 -38.64 -27.63 -9.47
N GLY A 37 -39.75 -26.92 -9.32
CA GLY A 37 -39.73 -25.47 -9.09
C GLY A 37 -41.13 -24.86 -9.07
N THR A 38 -41.22 -23.57 -8.75
CA THR A 38 -42.50 -22.85 -8.61
C THR A 38 -43.04 -22.31 -9.93
N GLU A 39 -42.21 -22.22 -10.97
CA GLU A 39 -42.58 -21.64 -12.27
C GLU A 39 -42.08 -22.55 -13.41
N PRO A 40 -42.97 -23.39 -14.00
CA PRO A 40 -42.59 -24.24 -15.11
C PRO A 40 -42.47 -23.46 -16.43
N PRO A 41 -41.56 -23.84 -17.35
CA PRO A 41 -41.46 -23.25 -18.68
C PRO A 41 -42.77 -23.33 -19.50
N PRO A 42 -43.02 -22.41 -20.44
CA PRO A 42 -44.21 -22.48 -21.29
C PRO A 42 -44.21 -23.73 -22.18
N GLY A 43 -45.33 -24.43 -22.23
CA GLY A 43 -45.53 -25.59 -23.11
C GLY A 43 -45.06 -26.94 -22.56
N VAL A 44 -44.53 -27.00 -21.33
CA VAL A 44 -44.23 -28.29 -20.68
C VAL A 44 -45.39 -28.75 -19.79
N LYS A 45 -45.62 -30.07 -19.75
CA LYS A 45 -46.61 -30.66 -18.86
C LYS A 45 -46.05 -30.67 -17.43
N ALA A 46 -46.49 -29.71 -16.61
CA ALA A 46 -46.12 -29.57 -15.21
C ALA A 46 -47.19 -30.17 -14.29
N GLU A 47 -46.77 -30.90 -13.26
CA GLU A 47 -47.66 -31.53 -12.28
C GLU A 47 -47.41 -30.92 -10.89
N PRO A 48 -48.44 -30.38 -10.21
CA PRO A 48 -48.29 -29.76 -8.90
C PRO A 48 -48.05 -30.82 -7.81
N ILE A 49 -46.98 -30.62 -7.03
CA ILE A 49 -46.62 -31.41 -5.86
C ILE A 49 -46.84 -30.52 -4.64
N GLY A 50 -47.99 -30.68 -3.97
CA GLY A 50 -48.32 -29.79 -2.84
C GLY A 50 -49.69 -29.98 -2.20
N GLY A 51 -50.38 -31.10 -2.43
CA GLY A 51 -51.66 -31.39 -1.78
C GLY A 51 -51.48 -32.26 -0.55
N ARG A 52 -51.43 -31.65 0.64
CA ARG A 52 -51.58 -32.29 1.98
C ARG A 52 -51.04 -33.73 2.08
N GLY A 53 -49.72 -33.92 1.95
CA GLY A 53 -49.11 -35.23 2.18
C GLY A 53 -47.64 -35.23 1.82
N SER A 54 -46.79 -35.14 2.85
CA SER A 54 -45.34 -35.41 2.88
C SER A 54 -44.58 -35.34 1.55
N VAL A 55 -43.73 -34.32 1.39
CA VAL A 55 -42.59 -34.39 0.46
C VAL A 55 -41.67 -35.50 0.99
N SER A 56 -41.78 -36.69 0.40
CA SER A 56 -40.90 -37.81 0.70
C SER A 56 -39.61 -37.62 -0.06
N VAL A 57 -38.50 -37.36 0.64
CA VAL A 57 -37.16 -37.38 0.07
C VAL A 57 -36.86 -38.82 -0.32
N MET A 58 -37.08 -39.19 -1.59
CA MET A 58 -36.58 -40.46 -2.09
C MET A 58 -35.06 -40.39 -2.15
N PRO A 59 -34.34 -41.39 -1.61
CA PRO A 59 -32.91 -41.50 -1.84
C PRO A 59 -32.64 -41.52 -3.35
N PRO A 60 -31.51 -40.92 -3.80
CA PRO A 60 -31.19 -40.90 -5.21
C PRO A 60 -31.20 -42.33 -5.76
N PRO A 61 -31.71 -42.54 -7.00
CA PRO A 61 -31.67 -43.87 -7.61
C PRO A 61 -30.22 -44.37 -7.57
N PRO A 62 -29.99 -45.68 -7.35
CA PRO A 62 -28.65 -46.25 -7.38
C PRO A 62 -28.00 -45.84 -8.70
N VAL A 63 -27.02 -44.95 -8.62
CA VAL A 63 -26.19 -44.64 -9.78
C VAL A 63 -25.42 -45.91 -10.07
N GLU A 64 -25.83 -46.65 -11.11
CA GLU A 64 -24.98 -47.67 -11.70
C GLU A 64 -23.72 -46.98 -12.18
N ARG A 65 -22.66 -47.05 -11.36
CA ARG A 65 -21.31 -46.63 -11.74
C ARG A 65 -20.80 -47.64 -12.77
N ASN A 66 -21.24 -47.48 -14.01
CA ASN A 66 -20.66 -48.14 -15.16
C ASN A 66 -19.33 -47.45 -15.49
N GLY A 67 -18.33 -47.68 -14.63
CA GLY A 67 -16.99 -47.11 -14.73
C GLY A 67 -16.22 -47.26 -13.42
N PRO A 68 -14.87 -47.34 -13.45
CA PRO A 68 -14.05 -47.43 -12.24
C PRO A 68 -14.41 -46.30 -11.26
N PRO A 69 -14.34 -46.54 -9.94
CA PRO A 69 -14.91 -45.65 -8.93
C PRO A 69 -14.26 -44.25 -8.99
N ALA A 70 -14.99 -43.28 -9.54
CA ALA A 70 -14.61 -41.87 -9.57
C ALA A 70 -14.40 -41.25 -8.18
N ALA A 71 -14.82 -41.94 -7.11
CA ALA A 71 -14.64 -41.51 -5.73
C ALA A 71 -13.17 -41.18 -5.36
N GLY A 72 -12.18 -41.86 -5.96
CA GLY A 72 -10.77 -41.54 -5.76
C GLY A 72 -10.35 -40.25 -6.48
N ALA A 73 -10.82 -40.05 -7.71
CA ALA A 73 -10.52 -38.86 -8.51
C ALA A 73 -11.20 -37.60 -7.96
N ASP A 74 -12.41 -37.73 -7.44
CA ASP A 74 -13.14 -36.64 -6.78
C ASP A 74 -12.47 -36.24 -5.46
N ALA A 75 -11.99 -37.22 -4.67
CA ALA A 75 -11.23 -36.95 -3.45
C ALA A 75 -9.92 -36.21 -3.73
N GLU A 76 -9.15 -36.64 -4.75
CA GLU A 76 -7.90 -35.96 -5.14
C GLU A 76 -8.16 -34.52 -5.64
N ARG A 77 -9.25 -34.33 -6.38
CA ARG A 77 -9.68 -33.00 -6.83
C ARG A 77 -10.03 -32.10 -5.65
N LEU A 78 -10.76 -32.61 -4.66
CA LEU A 78 -11.12 -31.85 -3.46
C LEU A 78 -9.88 -31.47 -2.66
N GLU A 79 -8.96 -32.41 -2.43
CA GLU A 79 -7.71 -32.15 -1.70
C GLU A 79 -6.84 -31.09 -2.40
N ARG A 80 -6.79 -31.12 -3.74
CA ARG A 80 -6.11 -30.07 -4.52
C ARG A 80 -6.76 -28.70 -4.32
N LEU A 81 -8.10 -28.61 -4.40
CA LEU A 81 -8.83 -27.35 -4.21
C LEU A 81 -8.68 -26.81 -2.78
N GLU A 82 -8.66 -27.68 -1.78
CA GLU A 82 -8.42 -27.31 -0.38
C GLU A 82 -7.03 -26.70 -0.20
N ARG A 83 -5.99 -27.33 -0.77
CA ARG A 83 -4.62 -26.79 -0.77
C ARG A 83 -4.55 -25.41 -1.45
N GLU A 84 -5.14 -25.26 -2.63
CA GLU A 84 -5.17 -23.98 -3.35
C GLU A 84 -5.82 -22.88 -2.51
N LEU A 85 -6.95 -23.18 -1.85
CA LEU A 85 -7.66 -22.23 -1.00
C LEU A 85 -6.88 -21.87 0.27
N GLU A 86 -6.19 -22.83 0.88
CA GLU A 86 -5.31 -22.58 2.03
C GLU A 86 -4.12 -21.70 1.68
N GLU A 87 -3.51 -21.93 0.51
CA GLU A 87 -2.43 -21.12 -0.02
C GLU A 87 -2.89 -19.68 -0.29
N GLU A 88 -4.05 -19.50 -0.94
CA GLU A 88 -4.62 -18.18 -1.18
C GLU A 88 -4.88 -17.44 0.15
N ARG A 89 -5.47 -18.13 1.13
CA ARG A 89 -5.71 -17.56 2.46
C ARG A 89 -4.41 -17.18 3.17
N ARG A 90 -3.35 -17.99 3.03
CA ARG A 90 -2.02 -17.68 3.57
C ARG A 90 -1.44 -16.43 2.90
N GLN A 91 -1.48 -16.35 1.57
CA GLN A 91 -0.99 -15.21 0.82
C GLN A 91 -1.71 -13.91 1.22
N ARG A 92 -3.05 -13.92 1.27
CA ARG A 92 -3.83 -12.74 1.70
C ARG A 92 -3.47 -12.28 3.11
N ARG A 93 -3.20 -13.20 4.04
CA ARG A 93 -2.74 -12.86 5.40
C ARG A 93 -1.35 -12.24 5.40
N GLU A 94 -0.42 -12.79 4.64
CA GLU A 94 0.94 -12.26 4.51
C GLU A 94 0.94 -10.86 3.88
N ASP A 95 0.12 -10.65 2.84
CA ASP A 95 -0.02 -9.34 2.18
C ASP A 95 -0.63 -8.30 3.11
N ALA A 96 -1.66 -8.67 3.88
CA ALA A 96 -2.23 -7.79 4.90
C ALA A 96 -1.18 -7.38 5.94
N LEU A 97 -0.40 -8.33 6.45
CA LEU A 97 0.70 -8.06 7.39
C LEU A 97 1.80 -7.20 6.77
N ARG A 98 2.12 -7.39 5.48
CA ARG A 98 3.09 -6.55 4.76
C ARG A 98 2.59 -5.11 4.64
N ALA A 99 1.33 -4.92 4.26
CA ALA A 99 0.71 -3.60 4.16
C ALA A 99 0.66 -2.89 5.51
N GLU A 100 0.25 -3.58 6.58
CA GLU A 100 0.22 -3.04 7.94
C GLU A 100 1.62 -2.62 8.41
N ARG A 101 2.65 -3.41 8.11
CA ARG A 101 4.05 -3.07 8.43
C ARG A 101 4.53 -1.84 7.67
N GLU A 102 4.17 -1.72 6.40
CA GLU A 102 4.52 -0.56 5.58
C GLU A 102 3.83 0.70 6.10
N GLU A 103 2.53 0.63 6.42
CA GLU A 103 1.79 1.72 7.03
C GLU A 103 2.38 2.12 8.38
N SER A 104 2.63 1.16 9.27
CA SER A 104 3.27 1.40 10.56
C SER A 104 4.65 2.05 10.40
N ARG A 105 5.41 1.65 9.38
CA ARG A 105 6.70 2.27 9.05
C ARG A 105 6.51 3.72 8.61
N ARG A 106 5.56 4.03 7.72
CA ARG A 106 5.26 5.40 7.27
C ARG A 106 4.85 6.30 8.44
N VAL A 107 3.96 5.82 9.31
CA VAL A 107 3.54 6.53 10.52
C VAL A 107 4.73 6.80 11.42
N ALA A 108 5.57 5.80 11.70
CA ALA A 108 6.76 5.97 12.54
C ALA A 108 7.81 6.93 11.94
N LEU A 109 7.97 6.92 10.61
CA LEU A 109 8.83 7.87 9.90
C LEU A 109 8.31 9.31 10.07
N ARG A 110 7.01 9.51 9.84
CA ARG A 110 6.35 10.81 9.96
C ARG A 110 6.40 11.35 11.38
N GLU A 111 6.01 10.55 12.38
CA GLU A 111 6.05 10.98 13.79
C GLU A 111 7.46 11.39 14.24
N ARG A 112 8.49 10.64 13.81
CA ARG A 112 9.87 10.99 14.13
C ARG A 112 10.25 12.33 13.50
N CYS A 113 9.89 12.54 12.23
CA CYS A 113 10.14 13.79 11.52
C CYS A 113 9.44 14.98 12.20
N GLU A 114 8.16 14.85 12.53
CA GLU A 114 7.39 15.93 13.18
C GLU A 114 7.99 16.29 14.55
N ARG A 115 8.49 15.31 15.31
CA ARG A 115 9.20 15.58 16.58
C ARG A 115 10.52 16.32 16.40
N GLU A 116 11.28 15.98 15.36
CA GLU A 116 12.60 16.56 15.09
C GLU A 116 12.50 17.99 14.53
N TYR A 117 11.67 18.18 13.51
CA TYR A 117 11.56 19.45 12.79
C TYR A 117 10.50 20.38 13.37
N ARG A 118 9.58 19.88 14.21
CA ARG A 118 8.41 20.61 14.75
C ARG A 118 7.53 21.23 13.66
N GLU A 119 7.51 20.62 12.49
CA GLU A 119 6.72 21.03 11.33
C GLU A 119 5.98 19.81 10.76
N PRO A 120 4.88 20.00 9.99
CA PRO A 120 4.23 18.91 9.27
C PRO A 120 5.20 18.24 8.27
N CYS A 121 5.23 16.91 8.29
CA CYS A 121 6.04 16.10 7.37
C CYS A 121 5.18 15.28 6.40
N ASP A 122 5.74 14.91 5.25
CA ASP A 122 5.14 13.95 4.31
C ASP A 122 5.25 12.49 4.82
N ASP A 123 4.68 11.56 4.07
CA ASP A 123 4.67 10.13 4.44
C ASP A 123 6.05 9.46 4.32
N GLU A 124 6.98 10.09 3.60
CA GLU A 124 8.39 9.67 3.53
C GLU A 124 9.21 10.21 4.72
N GLY A 125 8.62 11.04 5.59
CA GLY A 125 9.29 11.64 6.73
C GLY A 125 10.18 12.81 6.36
N ARG A 126 9.80 13.59 5.34
CA ARG A 126 10.45 14.86 4.98
C ARG A 126 9.60 16.03 5.44
N PRO A 127 10.20 17.04 6.09
CA PRO A 127 9.48 18.24 6.50
C PRO A 127 9.02 19.05 5.27
N LEU A 128 7.73 19.42 5.24
CA LEU A 128 7.15 20.21 4.16
C LEU A 128 7.71 21.65 4.14
N GLY A 129 8.20 22.14 5.28
CA GLY A 129 8.77 23.48 5.45
C GLY A 129 10.28 23.60 5.19
N ALA A 130 11.05 22.51 5.08
CA ALA A 130 12.51 22.59 4.90
C ALA A 130 12.96 23.19 3.56
N SER A 131 12.04 23.38 2.60
CA SER A 131 12.31 24.20 1.42
C SER A 131 12.41 25.71 1.71
N ARG A 132 12.09 26.15 2.94
CA ARG A 132 12.17 27.54 3.39
C ARG A 132 13.28 27.75 4.42
N TYR A 133 14.52 27.41 4.06
CA TYR A 133 15.65 28.04 4.73
C TYR A 133 15.62 29.54 4.41
N VAL A 134 15.12 30.36 5.33
CA VAL A 134 15.31 31.81 5.27
C VAL A 134 16.65 32.08 5.93
N PRO A 135 17.72 32.40 5.20
CA PRO A 135 18.97 32.80 5.82
C PRO A 135 18.69 34.08 6.62
N VAL A 136 18.66 33.97 7.94
CA VAL A 136 18.61 35.14 8.81
C VAL A 136 20.01 35.77 8.77
N PRO A 137 20.18 36.99 8.24
CA PRO A 137 21.48 37.64 8.27
C PRO A 137 21.84 37.90 9.72
N VAL A 138 22.88 37.21 10.20
CA VAL A 138 23.44 37.50 11.53
C VAL A 138 24.11 38.87 11.42
N PRO A 139 23.76 39.86 12.26
CA PRO A 139 24.43 41.14 12.22
C PRO A 139 25.89 40.94 12.60
N VAL A 140 26.78 40.98 11.61
CA VAL A 140 28.21 41.05 11.86
C VAL A 140 28.48 42.39 12.55
N PRO A 141 29.10 42.42 13.74
CA PRO A 141 29.50 43.67 14.34
C PRO A 141 30.47 44.35 13.39
N VAL A 142 30.06 45.46 12.78
CA VAL A 142 30.95 46.32 12.00
C VAL A 142 31.95 46.86 13.01
N ARG A 143 33.17 46.31 13.01
CA ARG A 143 34.27 46.93 13.77
C ARG A 143 34.42 48.34 13.19
N PRO A 144 34.41 49.39 14.03
CA PRO A 144 34.74 50.73 13.58
C PRO A 144 36.08 50.66 12.83
N TYR A 145 36.13 51.26 11.63
CA TYR A 145 37.39 51.44 10.93
C TYR A 145 38.37 52.12 11.91
N PRO A 146 39.62 51.62 12.06
CA PRO A 146 40.61 52.37 12.80
C PRO A 146 40.73 53.76 12.14
N PRO A 147 40.88 54.83 12.94
CA PRO A 147 41.09 56.15 12.38
C PRO A 147 42.27 56.09 11.40
N ALA A 148 42.18 56.82 10.29
CA ALA A 148 43.27 56.92 9.35
C ALA A 148 44.52 57.39 10.11
N TYR A 149 45.51 56.50 10.24
CA TYR A 149 46.77 56.88 10.85
C TYR A 149 47.40 57.98 9.98
N PRO A 150 48.02 59.01 10.59
CA PRO A 150 48.80 59.96 9.81
C PRO A 150 49.86 59.19 9.00
N PRO A 151 50.20 59.66 7.79
CA PRO A 151 51.21 59.00 6.97
C PRO A 151 52.49 58.81 7.78
N HIS A 152 53.01 57.58 7.79
CA HIS A 152 54.27 57.30 8.45
C HIS A 152 55.36 58.21 7.85
N PRO A 153 56.23 58.80 8.69
CA PRO A 153 57.37 59.54 8.18
C PRO A 153 58.20 58.61 7.28
N PRO A 154 58.79 59.15 6.20
CA PRO A 154 59.59 58.34 5.28
C PRO A 154 60.68 57.63 6.07
N HIS A 155 60.75 56.31 5.92
CA HIS A 155 61.81 55.52 6.53
C HIS A 155 63.17 56.01 5.99
N PRO A 156 64.19 56.18 6.84
CA PRO A 156 65.53 56.47 6.35
C PRO A 156 66.00 55.32 5.44
N PRO A 157 66.77 55.60 4.38
CA PRO A 157 67.26 54.57 3.48
C PRO A 157 68.06 53.54 4.27
N SER A 158 67.62 52.28 4.20
CA SER A 158 68.19 51.13 4.92
C SER A 158 69.45 50.57 4.26
N HIS A 159 70.09 51.30 3.35
CA HIS A 159 71.30 50.86 2.66
C HIS A 159 72.46 51.85 2.83
N PRO A 160 73.58 51.44 3.46
CA PRO A 160 74.84 52.14 3.25
C PRO A 160 75.30 51.96 1.80
N PRO A 161 75.89 52.99 1.16
CA PRO A 161 76.34 52.89 -0.21
C PRO A 161 77.56 51.96 -0.27
N GLY A 162 77.46 50.93 -1.09
CA GLY A 162 78.63 50.17 -1.53
C GLY A 162 78.73 48.76 -0.96
N LYS A 163 77.98 47.82 -1.55
CA LYS A 163 78.52 46.49 -1.87
C LYS A 163 77.96 46.06 -3.24
N PRO A 164 78.80 45.49 -4.13
CA PRO A 164 78.34 45.03 -5.43
C PRO A 164 77.40 43.83 -5.29
N ASP A 165 76.34 43.83 -6.11
CA ASP A 165 75.34 42.78 -6.19
C ASP A 165 76.00 41.42 -6.46
N ARG A 166 75.87 40.52 -5.50
CA ARG A 166 75.98 39.09 -5.75
C ARG A 166 74.57 38.54 -5.67
N ASP A 167 73.91 38.44 -6.82
CA ASP A 167 72.69 37.66 -6.96
C ASP A 167 73.00 36.18 -6.66
N PRO A 168 72.39 35.55 -5.64
CA PRO A 168 72.38 34.11 -5.56
C PRO A 168 71.41 33.54 -6.62
N PRO A 169 71.72 32.40 -7.25
CA PRO A 169 70.86 31.83 -8.27
C PRO A 169 69.50 31.45 -7.67
N ARG A 170 68.45 31.88 -8.37
CA ARG A 170 67.06 31.53 -8.09
C ARG A 170 66.93 30.01 -8.01
N SER A 171 66.68 29.48 -6.82
CA SER A 171 66.33 28.08 -6.64
C SER A 171 64.83 27.95 -6.90
N ASP A 172 64.44 27.27 -7.98
CA ASP A 172 63.04 26.93 -8.21
C ASP A 172 62.53 26.06 -7.05
N PRO A 173 61.33 26.33 -6.50
CA PRO A 173 60.77 25.50 -5.45
C PRO A 173 60.39 24.12 -6.03
N PRO A 174 60.61 23.02 -5.28
CA PRO A 174 60.28 21.68 -5.78
C PRO A 174 58.76 21.51 -5.95
N PRO A 175 58.31 20.71 -6.94
CA PRO A 175 56.90 20.45 -7.16
C PRO A 175 56.29 19.72 -5.97
N ARG A 176 55.11 20.19 -5.53
CA ARG A 176 54.33 19.56 -4.47
C ARG A 176 53.93 18.13 -4.89
N PRO A 177 54.06 17.12 -4.01
CA PRO A 177 53.63 15.76 -4.31
C PRO A 177 52.10 15.70 -4.45
N GLY A 178 51.66 14.87 -5.40
CA GLY A 178 50.34 14.90 -6.01
C GLY A 178 49.17 14.74 -5.04
N ALA A 179 48.19 15.64 -5.18
CA ALA A 179 46.83 15.40 -4.73
C ALA A 179 46.21 14.35 -5.66
N SER A 180 46.27 13.09 -5.25
CA SER A 180 45.50 12.01 -5.86
C SER A 180 44.02 12.26 -5.60
N ILE A 181 43.31 12.72 -6.63
CA ILE A 181 41.85 12.72 -6.65
C ILE A 181 41.42 11.25 -6.59
N ARG A 182 40.94 10.79 -5.42
CA ARG A 182 40.15 9.56 -5.35
C ARG A 182 38.80 9.86 -5.99
N LEU A 183 38.65 9.48 -7.25
CA LEU A 183 37.35 9.20 -7.82
C LEU A 183 36.80 7.98 -7.07
N GLY A 184 35.75 8.19 -6.29
CA GLY A 184 34.99 7.10 -5.68
C GLY A 184 34.32 6.24 -6.77
N PRO A 185 34.10 4.94 -6.53
CA PRO A 185 33.51 4.06 -7.52
C PRO A 185 32.07 4.46 -7.80
N VAL A 186 31.79 4.73 -9.08
CA VAL A 186 30.46 4.76 -9.66
C VAL A 186 29.91 3.34 -9.57
N GLY A 187 28.99 3.11 -8.62
CA GLY A 187 28.20 1.89 -8.56
C GLY A 187 27.13 1.92 -9.65
N GLY A 188 27.30 1.09 -10.67
CA GLY A 188 26.33 0.91 -11.74
C GLY A 188 26.44 -0.49 -12.33
N GLU A 189 25.28 -1.15 -12.39
CA GLU A 189 24.92 -2.30 -13.21
C GLU A 189 25.30 -3.73 -12.73
N GLU A 190 24.31 -4.38 -12.10
CA GLU A 190 24.08 -5.83 -12.14
C GLU A 190 23.62 -6.24 -13.55
N PRO A 191 24.11 -7.36 -14.11
CA PRO A 191 23.35 -8.12 -15.09
C PRO A 191 22.92 -9.48 -14.52
N GLY A 192 21.62 -9.76 -14.70
CA GLY A 192 20.87 -10.89 -14.15
C GLY A 192 21.33 -12.31 -14.53
N PRO A 193 20.61 -13.33 -14.04
CA PRO A 193 21.07 -14.71 -14.02
C PRO A 193 20.99 -15.37 -15.40
N ARG A 194 22.06 -16.08 -15.79
CA ARG A 194 22.00 -17.08 -16.86
C ARG A 194 21.54 -18.42 -16.29
N ARG A 195 20.68 -19.05 -17.09
CA ARG A 195 20.08 -20.38 -16.97
C ARG A 195 21.06 -21.49 -16.63
#